data_AF-A0A9E4EV81-F1
#
_entry.id   AF-A0A9E4EV81-F1
#
_cell.length_a   1.000
_cell.length_b   1.000
_cell.length_c   1.000
_cell.angle_alpha   90.00
_cell.angle_beta   90.00
_cell.angle_gamma   90.00
#
_symmetry.space_group_name_H-M   'P 1'
#
loop_
_entity.id
_entity.type
_entity.pdbx_description
1 polymer ?
#
loop_
_entity_poly.entity_id
_entity_poly.type
_entity_poly.pdbx_seq_one_letter_code
_entity_poly.pdbx_strand_id
1 'polypeptide(L)'
;MLTKFLLFATAAFFLLSVTAFDPATISRWIERAIGWVPLSEAPATDEAPSLREAVAQINAADLAHHLRILTSDSSRVTGYAGTTNAARYIEREFRRLGLQVSSEFFPLSVPLDRGGRLRLAGSDEAIPIYGLWPNHVRSPSLPPGGVSGHLID
;
A
#
# COMPACT_ATOMS: atom_id res chain seq x y z
N MET A 1 14.32 -9.81 52.57
CA MET A 1 14.69 -10.88 51.63
C MET A 1 13.46 -11.46 50.91
N LEU A 2 12.37 -11.71 51.64
CA LEU A 2 11.09 -12.20 51.09
C LEU A 2 10.53 -11.36 49.92
N THR A 3 10.58 -10.02 50.01
CA THR A 3 10.04 -9.11 48.99
C THR A 3 10.80 -9.18 47.67
N LYS A 4 12.14 -9.34 47.72
CA LYS A 4 12.98 -9.48 46.53
C LYS A 4 12.76 -10.85 45.88
N PHE A 5 12.65 -11.91 46.69
CA PHE A 5 12.31 -13.25 46.21
C PHE A 5 10.94 -13.27 45.52
N LEU A 6 9.94 -12.61 46.10
CA LEU A 6 8.62 -12.50 45.49
C LEU A 6 8.69 -11.82 44.13
N LEU A 7 9.37 -10.67 44.02
CA LEU A 7 9.58 -9.95 42.75
C LEU A 7 10.29 -10.81 41.68
N PHE A 8 11.33 -11.54 42.06
CA PHE A 8 12.02 -12.45 41.14
C PHE A 8 11.14 -13.62 40.72
N ALA A 9 10.34 -14.18 41.63
CA ALA A 9 9.40 -15.25 41.32
C ALA A 9 8.30 -14.77 40.36
N THR A 10 7.75 -13.57 40.54
CA THR A 10 6.78 -13.00 39.60
C THR A 10 7.43 -12.74 38.24
N ALA A 11 8.62 -12.13 38.19
CA ALA A 11 9.31 -11.87 36.93
C ALA A 11 9.64 -13.17 36.17
N ALA A 12 10.09 -14.21 36.88
CA ALA A 12 10.35 -15.53 36.29
C ALA A 12 9.05 -16.20 35.81
N PHE A 13 7.95 -16.07 36.54
CA PHE A 13 6.64 -16.57 36.12
C PHE A 13 6.13 -15.85 34.86
N PHE A 14 6.29 -14.53 34.77
CA PHE A 14 5.96 -13.77 33.56
C PHE A 14 6.85 -14.17 32.38
N LEU A 15 8.15 -14.38 32.57
CA LEU A 15 9.07 -14.84 31.51
C LEU A 15 8.76 -16.28 31.06
N LEU A 16 8.43 -17.17 32.00
CA LEU A 16 8.01 -18.54 31.70
C LEU A 16 6.62 -18.57 31.06
N SER A 17 5.72 -17.64 31.38
CA SER A 17 4.40 -17.61 30.77
C SER A 17 4.42 -17.22 29.29
N VAL A 18 5.42 -16.43 28.85
CA VAL A 18 5.58 -16.10 27.42
C VAL A 18 6.41 -17.14 26.65
N THR A 19 7.22 -17.95 27.33
CA THR A 19 8.10 -18.94 26.69
C THR A 19 7.55 -20.36 26.72
N ALA A 20 6.83 -20.75 27.78
CA ALA A 20 6.25 -22.09 27.93
C ALA A 20 4.79 -22.18 27.45
N PHE A 21 4.07 -21.06 27.39
CA PHE A 21 2.71 -21.02 26.87
C PHE A 21 2.69 -20.22 25.57
N ASP A 22 2.35 -20.90 24.48
CA ASP A 22 1.98 -20.27 23.22
C ASP A 22 0.85 -19.25 23.50
N PRO A 23 1.02 -17.95 23.20
CA PRO A 23 -0.01 -16.93 23.41
C PRO A 23 -1.34 -17.28 22.73
N ALA A 24 -1.31 -18.03 21.62
CA ALA A 24 -2.53 -18.50 20.98
C ALA A 24 -3.25 -19.56 21.83
N THR A 25 -2.54 -20.33 22.65
CA THR A 25 -3.15 -21.29 23.59
C THR A 25 -3.85 -20.60 24.76
N ILE A 26 -3.26 -19.53 25.29
CA ILE A 26 -3.90 -18.69 26.32
C ILE A 26 -5.15 -18.01 25.73
N SER A 27 -5.04 -17.45 24.53
CA SER A 27 -6.16 -16.80 23.84
C SER A 27 -7.31 -17.79 23.62
N ARG A 28 -7.03 -18.98 23.07
CA ARG A 28 -8.03 -20.06 22.90
C ARG A 28 -8.65 -20.52 24.21
N TRP A 29 -7.91 -20.51 25.31
CA TRP A 29 -8.45 -20.88 26.63
C TRP A 29 -9.41 -19.81 27.15
N ILE A 30 -9.04 -18.53 27.05
CA ILE A 30 -9.90 -17.40 27.42
C ILE A 30 -11.15 -17.38 26.56
N GLU A 31 -11.00 -17.52 25.24
CA GLU A 31 -12.11 -17.59 24.28
C GLU A 31 -13.11 -18.67 24.66
N ARG A 32 -12.65 -19.89 24.99
CA ARG A 32 -13.53 -20.97 25.47
C ARG A 32 -14.18 -20.65 26.81
N ALA A 33 -13.44 -20.05 27.73
CA ALA A 33 -13.93 -19.75 29.08
C ALA A 33 -15.06 -18.72 29.08
N ILE A 34 -15.01 -17.74 28.18
CA ILE A 34 -16.04 -16.69 28.05
C ILE A 34 -17.09 -17.01 26.98
N GLY A 35 -17.01 -18.20 26.36
CA GLY A 35 -17.90 -18.59 25.26
C GLY A 35 -17.77 -17.68 24.04
N TRP A 36 -16.59 -17.07 23.85
CA TRP A 36 -16.33 -16.24 22.69
C TRP A 36 -16.34 -17.10 21.44
N VAL A 37 -17.19 -16.70 20.48
CA VAL A 37 -17.21 -17.24 19.14
C VAL A 37 -16.78 -16.11 18.22
N PRO A 38 -15.84 -16.33 17.29
CA PRO A 38 -15.51 -15.32 16.31
C PRO A 38 -16.78 -14.89 15.58
N LEU A 39 -16.92 -13.59 15.33
CA LEU A 39 -17.97 -13.05 14.48
C LEU A 39 -17.85 -13.74 13.10
N SER A 40 -18.77 -14.67 12.85
CA SER A 40 -18.93 -15.28 11.55
C SER A 40 -19.98 -14.47 10.81
N GLU A 41 -19.52 -13.46 10.09
CA GLU A 41 -20.33 -12.85 9.05
C GLU A 41 -20.37 -13.84 7.89
N ALA A 42 -21.33 -14.77 7.93
CA ALA A 42 -21.72 -15.45 6.70
C ALA A 42 -22.20 -14.36 5.75
N PRO A 43 -21.59 -14.19 4.56
CA PRO A 43 -22.11 -13.21 3.62
C PRO A 43 -23.57 -13.58 3.38
N ALA A 44 -24.48 -12.61 3.55
CA ALA A 44 -25.86 -12.76 3.12
C ALA A 44 -25.83 -12.78 1.58
N THR A 45 -25.50 -13.93 1.01
CA THR A 45 -25.63 -14.19 -0.42
C THR A 45 -27.10 -14.45 -0.68
N ASP A 46 -27.90 -13.39 -0.72
CA ASP A 46 -29.04 -13.40 -1.63
C ASP A 46 -28.41 -13.51 -3.03
N GLU A 47 -28.48 -14.71 -3.62
CA GLU A 47 -28.08 -14.90 -5.00
C GLU A 47 -29.03 -14.11 -5.89
N ALA A 48 -28.75 -12.83 -6.08
CA ALA A 48 -29.46 -12.01 -7.04
C ALA A 48 -29.19 -12.60 -8.43
N PRO A 49 -30.21 -13.13 -9.15
CA PRO A 49 -29.99 -13.72 -10.48
C PRO A 49 -29.37 -12.72 -11.45
N SER A 50 -29.65 -11.43 -11.26
CA SER A 50 -29.06 -10.30 -11.98
C SER A 50 -27.53 -10.20 -11.82
N LEU A 51 -26.96 -10.65 -10.70
CA LEU A 51 -25.51 -10.67 -10.50
C LEU A 51 -24.86 -11.74 -11.37
N ARG A 52 -25.45 -12.94 -11.47
CA ARG A 52 -24.91 -14.02 -12.33
C ARG A 52 -24.93 -13.59 -13.80
N GLU A 53 -26.01 -12.96 -14.24
CA GLU A 53 -26.13 -12.40 -15.59
C GLU A 53 -25.11 -11.29 -15.86
N ALA A 54 -24.84 -10.42 -14.89
CA ALA A 54 -23.82 -9.38 -14.99
C ALA A 54 -22.40 -9.97 -15.05
N VAL A 55 -22.10 -10.97 -14.20
CA VAL A 55 -20.81 -11.66 -14.19
C VAL A 55 -20.58 -12.42 -15.51
N ALA A 56 -21.62 -13.02 -16.08
CA ALA A 56 -21.54 -13.72 -17.36
C ALA A 56 -21.20 -12.78 -18.54
N GLN A 57 -21.43 -11.47 -18.41
CA GLN A 57 -21.09 -10.47 -19.43
C GLN A 57 -19.62 -10.02 -19.35
N ILE A 58 -18.86 -10.43 -18.33
CA ILE A 58 -17.45 -10.08 -18.20
C ILE A 58 -16.65 -10.76 -19.32
N ASN A 59 -16.06 -9.96 -20.19
CA ASN A 59 -15.26 -10.43 -21.30
C ASN A 59 -13.76 -10.24 -21.01
N ALA A 60 -12.97 -11.29 -21.23
CA ALA A 60 -11.53 -11.27 -20.97
C ALA A 60 -10.75 -10.31 -21.91
N ALA A 61 -11.21 -10.13 -23.15
CA ALA A 61 -10.59 -9.21 -24.10
C ALA A 61 -10.82 -7.74 -23.70
N ASP A 62 -12.03 -7.42 -23.24
CA ASP A 62 -12.33 -6.09 -22.70
C ASP A 62 -11.51 -5.80 -21.45
N LEU A 63 -11.38 -6.78 -20.54
CA LEU A 63 -10.52 -6.66 -19.37
C LEU A 63 -9.06 -6.40 -19.76
N ALA A 64 -8.51 -7.17 -20.70
CA ALA A 64 -7.15 -6.98 -21.19
C ALA A 64 -6.97 -5.59 -21.85
N HIS A 65 -7.98 -5.11 -22.56
CA HIS A 65 -7.98 -3.77 -23.14
C HIS A 65 -7.90 -2.67 -22.07
N HIS A 66 -8.76 -2.75 -21.05
CA HIS A 66 -8.75 -1.82 -19.92
C HIS A 66 -7.40 -1.84 -19.19
N LEU A 67 -6.86 -3.03 -18.91
CA LEU A 67 -5.55 -3.19 -18.27
C LEU A 67 -4.44 -2.52 -19.07
N ARG A 68 -4.35 -2.80 -20.38
CA ARG A 68 -3.33 -2.20 -21.25
C ARG A 68 -3.34 -0.68 -21.22
N ILE A 69 -4.51 -0.05 -21.15
CA ILE A 69 -4.64 1.40 -21.05
C ILE A 69 -4.27 1.89 -19.65
N LEU A 70 -4.77 1.24 -18.60
CA LEU A 70 -4.51 1.63 -17.21
C LEU A 70 -3.07 1.33 -16.75
N THR A 71 -2.28 0.58 -17.51
CA THR A 71 -0.87 0.30 -17.25
C THR A 71 0.07 0.87 -18.32
N SER A 72 -0.42 1.72 -19.24
CA SER A 72 0.44 2.30 -20.29
C SER A 72 1.37 3.40 -19.77
N ASP A 73 0.98 4.06 -18.68
CA ASP A 73 1.80 5.07 -18.02
C ASP A 73 2.79 4.43 -17.03
N SER A 74 3.98 5.03 -16.90
CA SER A 74 5.03 4.53 -15.98
C SER A 74 4.63 4.59 -14.50
N SER A 75 3.73 5.52 -14.13
CA SER A 75 3.24 5.67 -12.77
C SER A 75 1.82 6.23 -12.74
N ARG A 76 0.99 5.67 -11.86
CA ARG A 76 -0.33 6.18 -11.49
C ARG A 76 -0.37 6.68 -10.04
N VAL A 77 0.77 7.15 -9.52
CA VAL A 77 0.82 7.85 -8.24
C VAL A 77 0.16 9.22 -8.39
N THR A 78 -0.63 9.65 -7.40
CA THR A 78 -1.29 10.96 -7.41
C THR A 78 -0.31 12.10 -7.70
N GLY A 79 -0.69 13.02 -8.58
CA GLY A 79 0.15 14.12 -9.07
C GLY A 79 0.99 13.80 -10.31
N TYR A 80 1.17 12.52 -10.65
CA TYR A 80 1.81 12.11 -11.90
C TYR A 80 0.80 12.09 -13.05
N ALA A 81 1.30 12.23 -14.29
CA ALA A 81 0.47 12.26 -15.49
C ALA A 81 -0.43 11.03 -15.63
N GLY A 82 0.07 9.83 -15.28
CA GLY A 82 -0.70 8.60 -15.43
C GLY A 82 -1.96 8.54 -14.57
N THR A 83 -1.98 9.19 -13.40
CA THR A 83 -3.21 9.32 -12.60
C THR A 83 -4.27 10.14 -13.32
N THR A 84 -3.87 11.24 -13.94
CA THR A 84 -4.77 12.09 -14.72
C THR A 84 -5.28 11.36 -15.97
N ASN A 85 -4.39 10.64 -16.65
CA ASN A 85 -4.75 9.84 -17.83
C ASN A 85 -5.76 8.74 -17.47
N ALA A 86 -5.52 8.03 -16.37
CA ALA A 86 -6.45 7.01 -15.86
C ALA A 86 -7.81 7.59 -15.47
N ALA A 87 -7.84 8.73 -14.75
CA ALA A 87 -9.09 9.40 -14.38
C ALA A 87 -9.92 9.80 -15.62
N ARG A 88 -9.27 10.41 -16.62
CA ARG A 88 -9.91 10.76 -17.89
C ARG A 88 -10.40 9.53 -18.66
N TYR A 89 -9.66 8.42 -18.60
CA TYR A 89 -10.07 7.18 -19.23
C TYR A 89 -11.34 6.61 -18.60
N ILE A 90 -11.38 6.52 -17.28
CA ILE A 90 -12.55 6.03 -16.53
C ILE A 90 -13.76 6.93 -16.79
N GLU A 91 -13.58 8.25 -16.76
CA GLU A 91 -14.65 9.20 -17.08
C GLU A 91 -15.23 8.96 -18.48
N ARG A 92 -14.38 8.74 -19.49
CA ARG A 92 -14.81 8.42 -20.86
C ARG A 92 -15.57 7.11 -20.94
N GLU A 93 -15.10 6.05 -20.27
CA GLU A 93 -15.80 4.77 -20.26
C GLU A 93 -17.18 4.88 -19.59
N PHE A 94 -17.29 5.61 -18.48
CA PHE A 94 -18.58 5.83 -17.82
C PHE A 94 -19.55 6.64 -18.68
N ARG A 95 -19.06 7.70 -19.34
CA ARG A 95 -19.87 8.47 -20.30
C ARG A 95 -20.30 7.60 -21.49
N ARG A 96 -19.42 6.71 -21.99
CA ARG A 96 -19.74 5.77 -23.08
C ARG A 96 -20.85 4.80 -22.70
N LEU A 97 -20.92 4.41 -21.43
CA LEU A 97 -22.01 3.59 -20.88
C LEU A 97 -23.31 4.36 -20.65
N GLY A 98 -23.36 5.66 -20.96
CA GLY A 98 -24.55 6.50 -20.80
C GLY A 98 -24.78 6.98 -19.36
N LEU A 99 -23.78 6.85 -18.49
CA LEU A 99 -23.88 7.32 -17.10
C LEU A 99 -23.76 8.85 -17.02
N GLN A 100 -24.43 9.44 -16.04
CA GLN A 100 -24.19 10.83 -15.65
C GLN A 100 -22.90 10.87 -14.81
N VAL A 101 -21.90 11.63 -15.27
CA VAL A 101 -20.57 11.64 -14.64
C VAL A 101 -20.22 13.05 -14.19
N SER A 102 -19.79 13.17 -12.94
CA SER A 102 -19.16 14.37 -12.37
C SER A 102 -17.73 14.04 -11.91
N SER A 103 -16.91 15.06 -11.72
CA SER A 103 -15.56 14.93 -11.19
C SER A 103 -15.32 16.02 -10.16
N GLU A 104 -14.68 15.63 -9.06
CA GLU A 104 -14.35 16.53 -7.96
C GLU A 104 -12.83 16.62 -7.82
N PHE A 105 -12.33 17.83 -7.65
CA PHE A 105 -10.92 18.12 -7.49
C PHE A 105 -10.64 18.55 -6.06
N PHE A 106 -9.59 17.97 -5.47
CA PHE A 106 -9.12 18.35 -4.15
C PHE A 106 -7.60 18.56 -4.19
N PRO A 107 -7.10 19.63 -3.54
CA PRO A 107 -5.67 19.91 -3.50
C PRO A 107 -4.96 18.88 -2.59
N LEU A 108 -3.85 18.33 -3.07
CA LEU A 108 -2.97 17.45 -2.30
C LEU A 108 -1.52 17.87 -2.47
N SER A 109 -0.76 17.81 -1.36
CA SER A 109 0.69 17.92 -1.40
C SER A 109 1.30 16.55 -1.64
N VAL A 110 1.94 16.38 -2.79
CA VAL A 110 2.56 15.10 -3.20
C VAL A 110 4.03 15.32 -3.57
N PRO A 111 4.95 14.45 -3.12
CA PRO A 111 6.34 14.53 -3.57
C PRO A 111 6.40 14.11 -5.05
N LEU A 112 6.98 14.96 -5.89
CA LEU A 112 7.21 14.65 -7.30
C LEU A 112 8.69 14.33 -7.51
N ASP A 113 8.97 13.11 -7.93
CA ASP A 113 10.28 12.69 -8.38
C ASP A 113 10.54 13.25 -9.79
N ARG A 114 11.60 14.06 -9.92
CA ARG A 114 12.08 14.64 -11.18
C ARG A 114 13.31 13.89 -11.72
N GLY A 115 13.67 12.78 -11.08
CA GLY A 115 14.87 12.00 -11.33
C GLY A 115 16.11 12.59 -10.68
N GLY A 116 17.16 11.79 -10.62
CA GLY A 116 18.51 12.19 -10.24
C GLY A 116 19.55 11.57 -11.16
N ARG A 117 20.73 12.18 -11.24
CA ARG A 117 21.85 11.66 -12.02
C ARG A 117 23.13 11.79 -11.22
N LEU A 118 23.94 10.74 -11.24
CA LEU A 118 25.33 10.73 -10.79
C LEU A 118 26.23 10.89 -12.02
N ARG A 119 27.25 11.74 -11.93
CA ARG A 119 28.29 11.90 -12.96
C ARG A 119 29.64 11.53 -12.38
N LEU A 120 30.40 10.71 -13.10
CA LEU A 120 31.77 10.37 -12.72
C LEU A 120 32.72 11.45 -13.22
N ALA A 121 33.62 11.92 -12.35
CA ALA A 121 34.61 12.93 -12.71
C ALA A 121 35.53 12.39 -13.82
N GLY A 122 35.72 13.17 -14.90
CA GLY A 122 36.52 12.74 -16.05
C GLY A 122 35.80 11.80 -17.03
N SER A 123 34.50 11.56 -16.83
CA SER A 123 33.65 10.79 -17.74
C SER A 123 32.40 11.59 -18.14
N ASP A 124 31.88 11.31 -19.33
CA ASP A 124 30.58 11.82 -19.79
C ASP A 124 29.41 10.89 -19.37
N GLU A 125 29.71 9.82 -18.64
CA GLU A 125 28.71 8.89 -18.14
C GLU A 125 27.77 9.57 -17.11
N ALA A 126 26.46 9.38 -17.32
CA ALA A 126 25.42 9.83 -16.43
C ALA A 126 24.61 8.62 -15.95
N ILE A 127 24.83 8.24 -14.69
CA ILE A 127 24.17 7.10 -14.07
C ILE A 127 22.85 7.59 -13.43
N PRO A 128 21.68 7.04 -13.80
CA PRO A 128 20.43 7.40 -13.15
C PRO A 128 20.46 6.94 -11.69
N ILE A 129 20.06 7.83 -10.78
CA ILE A 129 19.86 7.50 -9.37
C ILE A 129 18.39 7.78 -9.02
N TYR A 130 17.83 6.92 -8.18
CA TYR A 130 16.43 6.98 -7.80
C TYR A 130 16.29 7.40 -6.34
N GLY A 131 15.42 8.37 -6.08
CA GLY A 131 15.10 8.78 -4.73
C GLY A 131 14.26 7.71 -4.02
N LEU A 132 14.51 7.49 -2.73
CA LEU A 132 13.57 6.73 -1.91
C LEU A 132 12.28 7.54 -1.73
N TRP A 133 11.14 6.86 -1.88
CA TRP A 133 9.86 7.49 -1.63
C TRP A 133 9.75 7.91 -0.16
N PRO A 134 9.50 9.18 0.15
CA PRO A 134 9.49 9.65 1.52
C PRO A 134 8.18 9.31 2.23
N ASN A 135 8.24 9.10 3.55
CA ASN A 135 7.04 8.90 4.39
C ASN A 135 6.16 10.16 4.49
N HIS A 136 6.72 11.34 4.24
CA HIS A 136 6.04 12.63 4.21
C HIS A 136 6.41 13.40 2.94
N VAL A 137 6.02 14.66 2.81
CA VAL A 137 6.32 15.51 1.64
C VAL A 137 7.78 15.99 1.55
N ARG A 138 8.74 15.31 2.18
CA ARG A 138 10.16 15.66 2.15
C ARG A 138 10.87 14.84 1.07
N SER A 139 10.91 15.36 -0.15
CA SER A 139 11.63 14.70 -1.25
C SER A 139 13.13 14.59 -0.95
N PRO A 140 13.78 13.47 -1.32
CA PRO A 140 15.24 13.40 -1.34
C PRO A 140 15.74 14.32 -2.46
N SER A 141 16.14 15.53 -2.10
CA SER A 141 16.56 16.56 -3.06
C SER A 141 17.89 17.16 -2.65
N LEU A 142 18.73 17.43 -3.65
CA LEU A 142 20.01 18.11 -3.46
C LEU A 142 19.81 19.62 -3.46
N PRO A 143 20.76 20.39 -2.88
CA PRO A 143 20.81 21.84 -3.07
C PRO A 143 20.90 22.23 -4.56
N PRO A 144 20.58 23.49 -4.91
CA PRO A 144 20.88 24.02 -6.24
C PRO A 144 22.36 23.79 -6.60
N GLY A 145 22.62 23.16 -7.75
CA GLY A 145 23.97 22.81 -8.19
C GLY A 145 24.45 21.40 -7.83
N GLY A 146 23.69 20.66 -7.00
CA GLY A 146 24.02 19.28 -6.64
C GLY A 146 25.10 19.18 -5.54
N VAL A 147 25.67 17.98 -5.40
CA VAL A 147 26.75 17.67 -4.45
C VAL A 147 27.86 16.95 -5.20
N SER A 148 29.12 17.23 -4.85
CA SER A 148 30.31 16.57 -5.41
C SER A 148 31.19 16.09 -4.27
N GLY A 149 31.80 14.91 -4.43
CA GLY A 149 32.67 14.32 -3.42
C GLY A 149 33.40 13.09 -3.94
N HIS A 150 34.42 12.66 -3.19
CA HIS A 150 35.08 11.39 -3.44
C HIS A 150 34.17 10.25 -2.96
N LEU A 151 34.03 9.21 -3.78
CA LEU A 151 33.30 8.01 -3.39
C LEU A 151 34.21 7.20 -2.45
N ILE A 152 33.68 6.86 -1.28
CA ILE A 152 34.36 6.03 -0.28
C ILE A 152 33.57 4.74 -0.18
N ASP A 153 34.27 3.60 -0.22
CA ASP A 153 33.74 2.27 0.10
C ASP A 153 33.91 1.99 1.60
#